data_AF-A0A2S3IC91-F1
#
_entry.id   AF-A0A2S3IC91-F1
#
_cell.length_a   1.000
_cell.length_b   1.000
_cell.length_c   1.000
_cell.angle_alpha   90.00
_cell.angle_beta   90.00
_cell.angle_gamma   90.00
#
_symmetry.space_group_name_H-M   'P 1'
#
loop_
_entity.id
_entity.type
_entity.pdbx_description
1 polymer ?
#
loop_
_entity_poly.entity_id
_entity_poly.type
_entity_poly.pdbx_seq_one_letter_code
_entity_poly.pdbx_strand_id
1 'polypeptide(L)'
;MASGAYPVQFLHLPAAGGGGGQWRNLGAAYAAVRFLCPQGQSLVLYAADPDGQQQQPQRIVFVYPILPGDAFERLDGATLSWAEPESGNEFALCFLDDAACGAVCGAIAPVVRSPAVDGIADTLAGLRVAREQGAPAPGGGDIAARLAQLSIARP
;
A
#
# COMPACT_ATOMS: atom_id res chain seq x y z
N MET A 1 -2.15 -11.82 10.96
CA MET A 1 -3.16 -12.28 10.00
C MET A 1 -2.47 -12.54 8.68
N ALA A 2 -2.76 -13.65 7.99
CA ALA A 2 -1.93 -14.18 6.91
C ALA A 2 -1.76 -13.18 5.75
N SER A 3 -0.60 -12.51 5.73
CA SER A 3 -0.13 -11.64 4.65
C SER A 3 0.45 -12.53 3.53
N GLY A 4 -0.34 -13.47 3.04
CA GLY A 4 0.02 -14.30 1.88
C GLY A 4 0.09 -13.47 0.60
N ALA A 5 0.77 -14.00 -0.41
CA ALA A 5 0.61 -13.54 -1.78
C ALA A 5 -0.37 -14.49 -2.48
N TYR A 6 -1.33 -13.95 -3.21
CA TYR A 6 -2.46 -14.70 -3.78
C TYR A 6 -2.31 -14.80 -5.30
N PRO A 7 -2.52 -15.97 -5.90
CA PRO A 7 -2.43 -16.14 -7.34
C PRO A 7 -3.51 -15.31 -8.05
N VAL A 8 -3.09 -14.60 -9.10
CA VAL A 8 -3.95 -13.72 -9.90
C VAL A 8 -3.58 -13.79 -11.38
N GLN A 9 -4.53 -13.44 -12.23
CA GLN A 9 -4.27 -13.02 -13.59
C GLN A 9 -4.28 -11.49 -13.67
N PHE A 10 -3.20 -10.90 -14.17
CA PHE A 10 -3.04 -9.45 -14.24
C PHE A 10 -3.51 -8.92 -15.60
N LEU A 11 -4.43 -7.97 -15.58
CA LEU A 11 -5.02 -7.36 -16.76
C LEU A 11 -4.74 -5.86 -16.79
N HIS A 12 -4.59 -5.32 -18.00
CA HIS A 12 -4.37 -3.90 -18.26
C HIS A 12 -5.22 -3.42 -19.43
N LEU A 13 -5.92 -2.31 -19.22
CA LEU A 13 -6.68 -1.58 -20.20
C LEU A 13 -6.01 -0.22 -20.40
N PRO A 14 -5.35 0.00 -21.55
CA PRO A 14 -4.73 1.28 -21.84
C PRO A 14 -5.75 2.41 -21.89
N ALA A 15 -5.36 3.60 -21.43
CA ALA A 15 -6.16 4.81 -21.53
C ALA A 15 -6.66 5.02 -22.97
N ALA A 16 -7.98 5.10 -23.15
CA ALA A 16 -8.57 5.14 -24.47
C ALA A 16 -8.35 6.52 -25.12
N GLY A 17 -7.49 6.59 -26.13
CA GLY A 17 -7.36 7.74 -27.05
C GLY A 17 -8.54 7.90 -28.03
N GLY A 18 -9.77 7.58 -27.59
CA GLY A 18 -10.99 7.57 -28.40
C GLY A 18 -11.29 6.20 -29.02
N GLY A 19 -12.20 5.45 -28.40
CA GLY A 19 -12.69 4.15 -28.89
C GLY A 19 -12.39 3.03 -27.89
N GLY A 20 -13.46 2.45 -27.31
CA GLY A 20 -13.43 1.53 -26.17
C GLY A 20 -12.23 0.58 -26.16
N GLY A 21 -11.35 0.75 -25.18
CA GLY A 21 -10.13 -0.02 -25.07
C GLY A 21 -10.42 -1.50 -24.83
N GLN A 22 -9.50 -2.36 -25.27
CA GLN A 22 -9.55 -3.80 -25.03
C GLN A 22 -8.65 -4.16 -23.84
N TRP A 23 -9.18 -4.92 -22.90
CA TRP A 23 -8.40 -5.52 -21.82
C TRP A 23 -7.33 -6.46 -22.37
N ARG A 24 -6.09 -6.25 -21.95
CA ARG A 24 -4.92 -7.06 -22.29
C ARG A 24 -4.50 -7.89 -21.09
N ASN A 25 -4.22 -9.16 -21.32
CA ASN A 25 -3.73 -10.07 -20.31
C ASN A 25 -2.20 -9.98 -20.23
N LEU A 26 -1.69 -9.57 -19.07
CA LEU A 26 -0.27 -9.41 -18.79
C LEU A 26 0.36 -10.68 -18.19
N GLY A 27 -0.44 -11.70 -17.89
CA GLY A 27 0.00 -13.02 -17.42
C GLY A 27 -0.37 -13.32 -15.97
N ALA A 28 0.08 -14.48 -15.50
CA ALA A 28 -0.11 -14.93 -14.12
C ALA A 28 0.90 -14.28 -13.18
N ALA A 29 0.45 -13.92 -11.98
CA ALA A 29 1.27 -13.31 -10.93
C ALA A 29 0.76 -13.70 -9.55
N TYR A 30 1.46 -13.26 -8.52
CA TYR A 30 1.00 -13.33 -7.13
C TYR A 30 0.84 -11.93 -6.55
N ALA A 31 -0.37 -11.57 -6.14
CA ALA A 31 -0.71 -10.27 -5.58
C ALA A 31 -0.59 -10.25 -4.05
N ALA A 32 0.00 -9.20 -3.52
CA ALA A 32 0.08 -8.99 -2.09
C ALA A 32 0.10 -7.49 -1.76
N VAL A 33 -0.44 -7.12 -0.60
CA VAL A 33 -0.28 -5.76 -0.06
C VAL A 33 0.91 -5.77 0.89
N ARG A 34 1.86 -4.85 0.68
CA ARG A 34 3.11 -4.75 1.46
C ARG A 34 3.42 -3.31 1.79
N PHE A 35 4.20 -3.11 2.83
CA PHE A 35 4.81 -1.81 3.11
C PHE A 35 6.17 -1.75 2.41
N LEU A 36 6.36 -0.79 1.50
CA LEU A 36 7.61 -0.53 0.79
C LEU A 36 8.13 0.85 1.20
N CYS A 37 9.40 0.95 1.59
CA CYS A 37 10.02 2.24 1.87
C CYS A 37 10.60 2.85 0.58
N PRO A 38 10.37 4.15 0.29
CA PRO A 38 9.62 5.14 1.06
C PRO A 38 8.11 5.23 0.72
N GLN A 39 7.60 4.41 -0.19
CA GLN A 39 6.25 4.55 -0.79
C GLN A 39 5.08 4.31 0.17
N GLY A 40 5.31 3.62 1.30
CA GLY A 40 4.26 3.22 2.22
C GLY A 40 3.56 1.93 1.79
N GLN A 41 2.26 1.83 2.05
CA GLN A 41 1.50 0.62 1.72
C GLN A 41 1.25 0.56 0.20
N SER A 42 1.58 -0.56 -0.41
CA SER A 42 1.57 -0.75 -1.86
C SER A 42 0.99 -2.12 -2.22
N LEU A 43 0.26 -2.15 -3.32
CA LEU A 43 -0.10 -3.39 -4.01
C LEU A 43 1.11 -3.84 -4.84
N VAL A 44 1.60 -5.04 -4.57
CA VAL A 44 2.79 -5.60 -5.19
C VAL A 44 2.41 -6.89 -5.91
N LEU A 45 2.85 -7.02 -7.16
CA LEU A 45 2.75 -8.26 -7.90
C LEU A 45 4.13 -8.88 -8.03
N TYR A 46 4.19 -10.17 -7.73
CA TYR A 46 5.36 -11.00 -7.92
C TYR A 46 5.19 -11.90 -9.15
N ALA A 47 6.28 -12.15 -9.87
CA ALA A 47 6.29 -13.11 -10.97
C ALA A 47 5.81 -14.48 -10.48
N ALA A 48 4.95 -15.14 -11.26
CA ALA A 48 4.68 -16.55 -11.06
C ALA A 48 5.93 -17.36 -11.45
N ASP A 49 6.39 -18.21 -10.54
CA ASP A 49 7.44 -19.18 -10.86
C ASP A 49 6.84 -20.30 -11.72
N PRO A 50 7.34 -20.57 -12.93
CA PRO A 50 6.85 -21.66 -13.77
C PRO A 50 6.98 -23.03 -13.09
N ASP A 51 7.93 -23.21 -12.17
CA ASP A 51 8.23 -24.49 -11.54
C ASP A 51 7.54 -24.67 -10.17
N GLY A 52 6.72 -23.70 -9.74
CA GLY A 52 5.90 -23.80 -8.52
C GLY A 52 6.68 -23.81 -7.20
N GLN A 53 8.00 -23.65 -7.21
CA GLN A 53 8.81 -23.56 -5.99
C GLN A 53 8.76 -22.15 -5.40
N GLN A 54 7.83 -21.91 -4.46
CA GLN A 54 7.73 -20.66 -3.68
C GLN A 54 8.92 -20.40 -2.71
N GLN A 55 10.10 -21.00 -2.94
CA GLN A 55 11.26 -20.95 -2.05
C GLN A 55 12.29 -19.87 -2.43
N GLN A 56 12.23 -19.30 -3.64
CA GLN A 56 13.09 -18.18 -4.05
C GLN A 56 12.39 -16.83 -3.82
N PRO A 57 13.15 -15.74 -3.58
CA PRO A 57 12.59 -14.40 -3.52
C PRO A 57 11.92 -14.09 -4.86
N GLN A 58 10.58 -14.06 -4.86
CA GLN A 58 9.80 -13.85 -6.07
C GLN A 58 10.08 -12.43 -6.59
N ARG A 59 10.46 -12.32 -7.87
CA ARG A 59 10.77 -11.03 -8.51
C ARG A 59 9.52 -10.15 -8.55
N ILE A 60 9.63 -8.92 -8.08
CA ILE A 60 8.57 -7.92 -8.25
C ILE A 60 8.46 -7.56 -9.73
N VAL A 61 7.25 -7.68 -10.29
CA VAL A 61 6.94 -7.36 -11.69
C VAL A 61 6.06 -6.12 -11.83
N PHE A 62 5.36 -5.75 -10.76
CA PHE A 62 4.53 -4.55 -10.72
C PHE A 62 4.40 -4.04 -9.29
N VAL A 63 4.35 -2.72 -9.13
CA VAL A 63 4.12 -2.04 -7.86
C VAL A 63 3.17 -0.89 -8.12
N TYR A 64 2.13 -0.79 -7.28
CA TYR A 64 1.22 0.33 -7.24
C TYR A 64 1.13 0.86 -5.81
N PRO A 65 1.66 2.08 -5.54
CA PRO A 65 1.47 2.75 -4.25
C PRO A 65 -0.03 3.00 -4.02
N ILE A 66 -0.55 2.55 -2.88
CA ILE A 66 -1.95 2.77 -2.54
C ILE A 66 -2.06 4.13 -1.87
N LEU A 67 -2.77 5.05 -2.49
CA LEU A 67 -2.94 6.42 -2.01
C LEU A 67 -4.34 6.63 -1.42
N PRO A 68 -4.50 7.56 -0.46
CA PRO A 68 -5.80 8.05 -0.07
C PRO A 68 -6.59 8.56 -1.27
N GLY A 69 -7.85 8.15 -1.41
CA GLY A 69 -8.71 8.53 -2.53
C GLY A 69 -8.65 7.59 -3.75
N ASP A 70 -7.73 6.63 -3.78
CA ASP A 70 -7.74 5.59 -4.83
C ASP A 70 -9.06 4.81 -4.82
N ALA A 71 -9.68 4.68 -5.99
CA ALA A 71 -10.92 3.93 -6.17
C ALA A 71 -10.63 2.49 -6.60
N PHE A 72 -10.51 1.60 -5.62
CA PHE A 72 -10.47 0.16 -5.85
C PHE A 72 -11.88 -0.42 -5.82
N GLU A 73 -12.27 -1.08 -6.91
CA GLU A 73 -13.57 -1.70 -7.07
C GLU A 73 -13.45 -3.22 -7.08
N ARG A 74 -14.34 -3.89 -6.34
CA ARG A 74 -14.44 -5.35 -6.34
C ARG A 74 -15.61 -5.76 -7.21
N LEU A 75 -15.32 -6.45 -8.32
CA LEU A 75 -16.26 -6.92 -9.31
C LEU A 75 -16.42 -8.45 -9.21
N ASP A 76 -17.66 -8.94 -9.40
CA ASP A 76 -18.01 -10.36 -9.48
C ASP A 76 -17.43 -11.24 -8.35
N GLY A 77 -17.16 -10.65 -7.18
CA GLY A 77 -16.56 -11.29 -6.00
C GLY A 77 -15.06 -11.60 -6.11
N ALA A 78 -14.55 -11.98 -7.27
CA ALA A 78 -13.17 -12.44 -7.46
C ALA A 78 -12.27 -11.51 -8.28
N THR A 79 -12.77 -10.34 -8.71
CA THR A 79 -11.98 -9.38 -9.50
C THR A 79 -11.81 -8.07 -8.74
N LEU A 80 -10.58 -7.54 -8.72
CA LEU A 80 -10.25 -6.22 -8.17
C LEU A 80 -9.79 -5.33 -9.31
N SER A 81 -10.42 -4.18 -9.54
CA SER A 81 -10.05 -3.19 -10.56
C SER A 81 -9.78 -1.81 -9.97
N TRP A 82 -8.93 -1.04 -10.63
CA TRP A 82 -8.69 0.37 -10.31
C TRP A 82 -8.20 1.12 -11.55
N ALA A 83 -8.47 2.43 -11.59
CA ALA A 83 -7.89 3.34 -12.56
C ALA A 83 -6.64 4.00 -11.98
N GLU A 84 -5.58 4.09 -12.78
CA GLU A 84 -4.38 4.86 -12.46
C GLU A 84 -4.66 6.34 -12.79
N PRO A 85 -4.66 7.24 -11.79
CA PRO A 85 -5.17 8.60 -11.97
C PRO A 85 -4.43 9.46 -12.99
N GLU A 86 -3.11 9.29 -13.14
CA GLU A 86 -2.29 10.19 -13.96
C GLU A 86 -2.38 9.86 -15.45
N SER A 87 -2.37 8.57 -15.78
CA SER A 87 -2.38 8.06 -17.15
C SER A 87 -3.78 7.75 -17.66
N GLY A 88 -4.74 7.50 -16.77
CA GLY A 88 -6.07 6.99 -17.12
C GLY A 88 -6.05 5.53 -17.59
N ASN A 89 -4.95 4.80 -17.38
CA ASN A 89 -4.92 3.36 -17.59
C ASN A 89 -5.75 2.67 -16.50
N GLU A 90 -6.45 1.61 -16.85
CA GLU A 90 -7.13 0.77 -15.88
C GLU A 90 -6.43 -0.57 -15.73
N PHE A 91 -6.46 -1.11 -14.52
CA PHE A 91 -5.85 -2.38 -14.17
C PHE A 91 -6.89 -3.25 -13.47
N ALA A 92 -6.74 -4.56 -13.65
CA ALA A 92 -7.55 -5.53 -12.91
C ALA A 92 -6.74 -6.76 -12.53
N LEU A 93 -7.09 -7.34 -11.38
CA LEU A 93 -6.60 -8.62 -10.88
C LEU A 93 -7.76 -9.59 -10.77
N CYS A 94 -7.69 -10.69 -11.53
CA CYS A 94 -8.64 -11.79 -11.39
C CYS A 94 -8.04 -12.84 -10.46
N PHE A 95 -8.64 -13.02 -9.29
CA PHE A 95 -8.25 -14.01 -8.29
C PHE A 95 -8.88 -15.37 -8.60
N LEU A 96 -8.29 -16.45 -8.07
CA LEU A 96 -8.88 -17.79 -8.19
C LEU A 96 -10.19 -17.94 -7.41
N ASP A 97 -10.33 -17.21 -6.30
CA ASP A 97 -11.49 -17.29 -5.44
C ASP A 97 -11.82 -15.97 -4.74
N ASP A 98 -13.05 -15.91 -4.24
CA ASP A 98 -13.63 -14.75 -3.54
C ASP A 98 -12.86 -14.42 -2.25
N ALA A 99 -12.40 -15.43 -1.52
CA ALA A 99 -11.71 -15.22 -0.24
C ALA A 99 -10.35 -14.53 -0.42
N ALA A 100 -9.60 -14.93 -1.45
CA ALA A 100 -8.33 -14.31 -1.82
C ALA A 100 -8.51 -12.85 -2.24
N CYS A 101 -9.50 -12.57 -3.08
CA CYS A 101 -9.84 -11.20 -3.47
C CYS A 101 -10.25 -10.37 -2.24
N GLY A 102 -11.12 -10.91 -1.39
CA GLY A 102 -11.56 -10.27 -0.16
C GLY A 102 -10.42 -9.97 0.82
N ALA A 103 -9.43 -10.86 0.93
CA ALA A 103 -8.25 -10.66 1.77
C ALA A 103 -7.39 -9.49 1.28
N VAL A 104 -7.15 -9.38 -0.04
CA VAL A 104 -6.42 -8.25 -0.63
C VAL A 104 -7.21 -6.95 -0.49
N CYS A 105 -8.51 -6.95 -0.80
CA CYS A 105 -9.38 -5.78 -0.62
C CYS A 105 -9.39 -5.29 0.84
N GLY A 106 -9.48 -6.23 1.80
CA GLY A 106 -9.44 -5.92 3.23
C GLY A 106 -8.10 -5.32 3.68
N ALA A 107 -7.00 -5.68 3.02
CA ALA A 107 -5.70 -5.08 3.26
C ALA A 107 -5.55 -3.69 2.63
N ILE A 108 -6.23 -3.40 1.52
CA ILE A 108 -6.23 -2.08 0.85
C ILE A 108 -7.09 -1.07 1.64
N ALA A 109 -8.26 -1.50 2.12
CA ALA A 109 -9.29 -0.63 2.69
C ALA A 109 -8.83 0.37 3.78
N PRO A 110 -7.92 0.05 4.72
CA PRO A 110 -7.48 0.99 5.74
C PRO A 110 -6.77 2.24 5.17
N VAL A 111 -6.06 2.11 4.05
CA VAL A 111 -5.28 3.20 3.45
C VAL A 111 -6.19 4.14 2.68
N VAL A 112 -7.09 3.56 1.87
CA VAL A 112 -8.05 4.32 1.05
C VAL A 112 -9.04 5.10 1.93
N ARG A 113 -9.44 4.52 3.07
CA ARG A 113 -10.36 5.17 4.04
C ARG A 113 -9.67 6.14 4.99
N SER A 114 -8.33 6.13 5.05
CA SER A 114 -7.64 7.17 5.80
C SER A 114 -7.88 8.48 5.05
N PRO A 115 -8.52 9.50 5.66
CA PRO A 115 -8.52 10.82 5.05
C PRO A 115 -7.06 11.17 4.78
N ALA A 116 -6.77 11.67 3.57
CA ALA A 116 -5.49 12.28 3.30
C ALA A 116 -5.18 13.22 4.46
N VAL A 117 -3.91 13.27 4.84
CA VAL A 117 -3.40 13.89 6.06
C VAL A 117 -3.48 15.44 5.97
N ASP A 118 -4.49 15.99 5.30
CA ASP A 118 -4.79 17.41 5.22
C ASP A 118 -5.30 17.98 6.55
N GLY A 119 -5.73 17.12 7.49
CA GLY A 119 -6.22 17.49 8.82
C GLY A 119 -5.17 17.52 9.94
N ILE A 120 -3.88 17.24 9.66
CA ILE A 120 -2.85 17.29 10.72
C ILE A 120 -2.65 18.72 11.23
N ALA A 121 -2.80 19.74 10.38
CA ALA A 121 -2.69 21.14 10.81
C ALA A 121 -3.75 21.48 11.88
N ASP A 122 -5.01 21.10 11.67
CA ASP A 122 -6.11 21.32 12.62
C ASP A 122 -5.98 20.47 13.88
N THR A 123 -5.53 19.22 13.74
CA THR A 123 -5.29 18.32 14.89
C THR A 123 -4.12 18.81 15.75
N LEU A 124 -3.03 19.29 15.13
CA LEU A 124 -1.90 19.91 15.81
C LEU A 124 -2.24 21.29 16.38
N ALA A 125 -3.13 22.05 15.74
CA ALA A 125 -3.65 23.30 16.29
C ALA A 125 -4.45 23.04 17.58
N GLY A 126 -5.30 21.99 17.60
CA GLY A 126 -6.00 21.56 18.82
C GLY A 126 -5.06 21.10 19.94
N LEU A 127 -3.96 20.41 19.61
CA LEU A 127 -2.94 20.00 20.58
C LEU A 127 -2.07 21.16 21.09
N ARG A 128 -1.85 22.22 20.29
CA ARG A 128 -1.14 23.43 20.73
C ARG A 128 -1.91 24.19 21.80
N VAL A 129 -3.24 24.28 21.69
CA VAL A 129 -4.10 24.94 22.69
C VAL A 129 -4.07 24.22 24.04
N ALA A 130 -3.99 22.88 24.04
CA ALA A 130 -3.92 22.10 25.27
C ALA A 130 -2.60 22.31 26.06
N ARG A 131 -1.52 22.75 25.40
CA ARG A 131 -0.22 22.97 26.05
C ARG A 131 -0.14 24.31 26.79
N GLU A 132 -0.91 25.32 26.40
CA GLU A 132 -0.83 26.65 27.01
C GLU A 132 -1.52 26.77 28.38
N GLN A 133 -2.26 25.75 28.82
CA GLN A 133 -2.91 25.72 30.14
C GLN A 133 -2.29 24.73 31.14
N GLY A 134 -1.17 24.08 30.80
CA GLY A 134 -0.50 23.11 31.68
C GLY A 134 0.81 23.64 32.25
N ALA A 135 0.88 23.75 33.58
CA ALA A 135 2.04 24.15 34.39
C ALA A 135 3.39 23.49 33.98
N PRO A 136 4.54 24.13 34.27
CA PRO A 136 5.84 23.66 33.80
C PRO A 136 6.25 22.33 34.46
N ALA A 137 6.53 21.32 33.66
CA ALA A 137 7.17 20.08 34.10
C ALA A 137 8.69 20.29 34.24
N PRO A 138 9.31 19.85 35.36
CA PRO A 138 10.75 19.95 35.56
C PRO A 138 11.47 18.81 34.84
N GLY A 139 12.65 19.10 34.26
CA GLY A 139 13.64 18.09 33.88
C GLY A 139 13.75 17.77 32.39
N GLY A 140 14.10 18.76 31.57
CA GLY A 140 14.58 18.54 30.20
C GLY A 140 16.02 18.03 30.20
N GLY A 141 16.21 16.71 30.31
CA GLY A 141 17.51 16.06 30.10
C GLY A 141 17.81 15.98 28.60
N ASP A 142 18.87 16.65 28.18
CA ASP A 142 19.33 16.78 26.80
C ASP A 142 19.56 15.41 26.12
N ILE A 143 18.75 15.13 25.10
CA ILE A 143 18.78 13.90 24.30
C ILE A 143 20.12 13.75 23.59
N ALA A 144 20.80 14.85 23.26
CA ALA A 144 22.12 14.82 22.63
C ALA A 144 23.17 14.15 23.52
N ALA A 145 23.09 14.36 24.84
CA ALA A 145 24.01 13.75 25.81
C ALA A 145 23.81 12.23 25.92
N ARG A 146 22.55 11.75 25.82
CA ARG A 146 22.24 10.31 25.81
C ARG A 146 22.73 9.61 24.54
N LEU A 147 22.61 10.27 23.39
CA LEU A 147 23.07 9.71 22.11
C LEU A 147 24.61 9.62 22.04
N ALA A 148 25.32 10.60 22.61
CA ALA A 148 26.78 10.57 22.69
C ALA A 148 27.30 9.39 23.53
N GLN A 149 26.62 9.02 24.61
CA GLN A 149 27.01 7.89 25.48
C GLN A 149 26.84 6.53 24.81
N LEU A 150 25.88 6.39 23.90
CA LEU A 150 25.65 5.13 23.16
C LEU A 150 26.69 4.89 22.06
N SER A 151 27.35 5.94 21.56
CA SER A 151 28.34 5.83 20.48
C SER A 151 29.74 5.39 20.95
N ILE A 152 30.01 5.38 22.26
CA ILE A 152 31.36 5.12 22.81
C ILE A 152 31.52 3.66 23.28
N ALA A 153 30.43 2.89 23.36
CA ALA A 153 30.48 1.47 23.73
C ALA A 153 30.60 0.57 22.48
N ARG A 154 31.83 0.35 22.00
CA ARG A 154 32.19 -0.89 21.28
C ARG A 154 33.54 -1.40 21.80
N PRO A 155 33.70 -2.73 21.94
CA PRO A 155 34.86 -3.36 22.59
C PRO A 155 36.14 -3.20 21.78
#